data_AF-A0A3S0JIR1-F1
#
_entry.id   AF-A0A3S0JIR1-F1
#
_cell.length_a   1.000
_cell.length_b   1.000
_cell.length_c   1.000
_cell.angle_alpha   90.00
_cell.angle_beta   90.00
_cell.angle_gamma   90.00
#
_symmetry.space_group_name_H-M   'P 1'
#
loop_
_entity.id
_entity.type
_entity.pdbx_description
1 polymer ?
#
loop_
_entity_poly.entity_id
_entity_poly.type
_entity_poly.pdbx_seq_one_letter_code
_entity_poly.pdbx_strand_id
1 'polypeptide(L)'
;MANNQQPNIDYDKIAEMESFKQLSKRKNTFLWSLTAIFLIAYLLLPVLTSYTQILHQKAIGEITWVWIYSAGLFIMTWGLAHLYVSKANSYDKEAKAIIDEYERGVN
;
A
#
# COMPACT_ATOMS: atom_id res chain seq x y z
N MET A 1 19.90 -38.61 0.95
CA MET A 1 18.53 -38.14 0.64
C MET A 1 18.07 -37.31 1.83
N ALA A 2 18.20 -35.99 1.76
CA ALA A 2 17.81 -35.11 2.87
C ALA A 2 16.29 -35.00 2.89
N ASN A 3 15.66 -35.52 3.95
CA ASN A 3 14.22 -35.43 4.17
C ASN A 3 13.89 -34.00 4.64
N ASN A 4 13.65 -33.10 3.70
CA ASN A 4 13.14 -31.75 3.97
C ASN A 4 11.64 -31.85 4.33
N GLN A 5 11.32 -32.35 5.52
CA GLN A 5 10.00 -32.10 6.10
C GLN A 5 9.99 -30.66 6.60
N GLN A 6 9.61 -29.73 5.72
CA GLN A 6 9.13 -28.43 6.17
C GLN A 6 7.98 -28.71 7.15
N PRO A 7 7.99 -28.11 8.36
CA PRO A 7 6.85 -28.25 9.27
C PRO A 7 5.60 -27.89 8.48
N ASN A 8 4.59 -28.77 8.51
CA ASN A 8 3.33 -28.53 7.81
C ASN A 8 2.59 -27.42 8.56
N ILE A 9 2.89 -26.17 8.22
CA ILE A 9 2.24 -24.99 8.78
C ILE A 9 0.80 -24.99 8.29
N ASP A 10 -0.14 -25.12 9.22
CA ASP A 10 -1.57 -25.06 8.94
C ASP A 10 -1.99 -23.59 8.84
N TYR A 11 -1.98 -23.06 7.63
CA TYR A 11 -2.34 -21.68 7.36
C TYR A 11 -3.82 -21.38 7.64
N ASP A 12 -4.71 -22.38 7.64
CA ASP A 12 -6.12 -22.18 7.97
C ASP A 12 -6.27 -21.86 9.46
N LYS A 13 -5.53 -22.58 10.33
CA LYS A 13 -5.47 -22.25 11.77
C LYS A 13 -4.89 -20.85 12.01
N ILE A 14 -3.84 -20.48 11.28
CA ILE A 14 -3.26 -19.13 11.39
C ILE A 14 -4.28 -18.07 10.93
N ALA A 15 -5.05 -18.33 9.88
CA ALA A 15 -6.09 -17.43 9.40
C ALA A 15 -7.21 -17.21 10.43
N GLU A 16 -7.47 -18.20 11.29
CA GLU A 16 -8.43 -18.10 12.38
C GLU A 16 -7.91 -17.32 13.61
N MET A 17 -6.59 -17.25 13.80
CA MET A 17 -5.96 -16.55 14.92
C MET A 17 -6.34 -15.07 14.98
N GLU A 18 -6.58 -14.57 16.19
CA GLU A 18 -6.92 -13.16 16.39
C GLU A 18 -5.77 -12.24 15.97
N SER A 19 -4.52 -12.61 16.26
CA SER A 19 -3.32 -11.85 15.89
C SER A 19 -3.20 -11.65 14.38
N PHE A 20 -3.49 -12.69 13.59
CA PHE A 20 -3.53 -12.59 12.12
C PHE A 20 -4.67 -11.70 11.61
N LYS A 21 -5.88 -11.86 12.16
CA LYS A 21 -7.03 -11.02 11.77
C LYS A 21 -6.76 -9.54 12.06
N GLN A 22 -6.15 -9.22 13.20
CA GLN A 22 -5.76 -7.85 13.53
C GLN A 22 -4.71 -7.30 12.55
N LEU A 23 -3.67 -8.08 12.23
CA LEU A 23 -2.66 -7.71 11.23
C LEU A 23 -3.29 -7.44 9.86
N SER A 24 -4.14 -8.35 9.39
CA SER A 24 -4.83 -8.24 8.10
C SER A 24 -5.72 -7.00 8.05
N LYS A 25 -6.48 -6.71 9.12
CA LYS A 25 -7.30 -5.49 9.22
C LYS A 25 -6.44 -4.22 9.14
N ARG A 26 -5.33 -4.14 9.89
CA ARG A 26 -4.41 -2.99 9.84
C ARG A 26 -3.83 -2.77 8.45
N LYS A 27 -3.36 -3.85 7.80
CA LYS A 27 -2.83 -3.80 6.44
C LYS A 27 -3.88 -3.30 5.45
N ASN A 28 -5.08 -3.85 5.49
CA ASN A 28 -6.15 -3.49 4.57
C ASN A 28 -6.60 -2.04 4.75
N THR A 29 -6.77 -1.56 5.97
CA THR A 29 -7.11 -0.14 6.21
C THR A 29 -6.04 0.79 5.66
N PHE A 30 -4.76 0.46 5.87
CA PHE A 30 -3.67 1.26 5.34
C PHE A 30 -3.66 1.29 3.80
N LEU A 31 -3.83 0.13 3.16
CA LEU A 31 -3.92 0.04 1.70
C LEU A 31 -5.11 0.84 1.16
N TRP A 32 -6.28 0.70 1.76
CA TRP A 32 -7.46 1.48 1.38
C TRP A 32 -7.24 2.98 1.47
N SER A 33 -6.59 3.45 2.53
CA SER A 33 -6.23 4.87 2.67
C SER A 33 -5.28 5.34 1.56
N LEU A 34 -4.23 4.56 1.25
CA LEU A 34 -3.31 4.88 0.15
C LEU A 34 -4.04 4.91 -1.20
N THR A 35 -4.89 3.91 -1.47
CA THR A 35 -5.69 3.84 -2.69
C THR A 35 -6.65 5.02 -2.79
N ALA A 36 -7.30 5.42 -1.69
CA ALA A 36 -8.19 6.57 -1.68
C ALA A 36 -7.44 7.86 -2.02
N ILE A 37 -6.27 8.10 -1.41
CA ILE A 37 -5.43 9.27 -1.72
C ILE A 37 -5.02 9.28 -3.19
N PHE A 38 -4.54 8.14 -3.69
CA PHE A 38 -4.15 7.97 -5.08
C PHE A 38 -5.32 8.25 -6.04
N LEU A 39 -6.49 7.66 -5.78
CA LEU A 39 -7.67 7.85 -6.62
C LEU A 39 -8.17 9.28 -6.59
N ILE A 40 -8.19 9.93 -5.42
CA ILE A 40 -8.57 11.34 -5.31
C ILE A 40 -7.63 12.18 -6.17
N ALA A 41 -6.31 12.07 -5.99
CA ALA A 41 -5.35 12.85 -6.79
C ALA A 41 -5.46 12.55 -8.29
N TYR A 42 -5.59 11.27 -8.66
CA TYR A 42 -5.68 10.87 -10.06
C TYR A 42 -6.97 11.39 -10.73
N LEU A 43 -8.12 11.26 -10.07
CA LEU A 43 -9.42 11.71 -10.59
C LEU A 43 -9.59 13.23 -10.49
N LEU A 44 -8.88 13.89 -9.57
CA LEU A 44 -8.92 15.34 -9.45
C LEU A 44 -8.36 16.01 -10.71
N LEU A 45 -7.36 15.43 -11.37
CA LEU A 45 -6.79 15.96 -12.62
C LEU A 45 -7.82 16.12 -13.76
N PRO A 46 -8.54 15.06 -14.21
CA PRO A 46 -9.55 15.20 -15.26
C PRO A 46 -10.74 16.05 -14.81
N VAL A 47 -11.11 16.01 -13.53
CA VAL A 47 -12.16 16.89 -12.99
C VAL A 47 -11.75 18.36 -13.08
N LEU A 48 -10.56 18.72 -12.61
CA LEU A 48 -10.07 20.10 -12.72
C LEU A 48 -9.88 20.52 -14.17
N THR A 49 -9.38 19.63 -15.02
CA THR A 49 -9.22 19.89 -16.47
C THR A 49 -10.56 20.13 -17.17
N SER A 50 -11.62 19.38 -16.81
CA SER A 50 -12.93 19.49 -17.46
C SER A 50 -13.77 20.67 -16.94
N TYR A 51 -13.64 21.03 -15.67
CA TYR A 51 -14.52 22.01 -15.03
C TYR A 51 -13.84 23.36 -14.77
N THR A 52 -12.51 23.46 -14.90
CA THR A 52 -11.76 24.68 -14.63
C THR A 52 -10.74 25.00 -15.73
N GLN A 53 -10.44 26.28 -15.91
CA GLN A 53 -9.41 26.73 -16.85
C GLN A 53 -8.03 26.93 -16.20
N ILE A 54 -7.93 26.74 -14.87
CA ILE A 54 -6.71 27.00 -14.09
C ILE A 54 -5.55 26.14 -14.62
N LEU A 55 -5.82 24.87 -14.92
CA LEU A 55 -4.80 23.94 -15.38
C LEU A 55 -4.26 24.27 -16.78
N HIS A 56 -5.07 24.91 -17.61
CA HIS A 56 -4.69 25.31 -18.97
C HIS A 56 -3.88 26.61 -19.01
N GLN A 57 -3.83 27.36 -17.90
CA GLN A 57 -3.02 28.57 -17.83
C GLN A 57 -1.53 28.22 -17.91
N LYS A 58 -0.78 29.09 -18.59
CA LYS A 58 0.68 28.98 -18.71
C LYS A 58 1.30 29.18 -17.33
N ALA A 59 2.13 28.23 -16.91
CA ALA A 59 2.91 28.31 -15.68
C ALA A 59 4.31 28.88 -15.96
N ILE A 60 5.06 28.22 -16.86
CA ILE A 60 6.43 28.62 -17.23
C ILE A 60 6.59 28.46 -18.75
N GLY A 61 6.68 29.58 -19.47
CA GLY A 61 6.77 29.57 -20.93
C GLY A 61 5.53 28.96 -21.57
N GLU A 62 5.69 27.89 -22.35
CA GLU A 62 4.60 27.12 -22.97
C GLU A 62 4.06 25.99 -22.07
N ILE A 63 4.70 25.72 -20.93
CA ILE A 63 4.29 24.68 -19.99
C ILE A 63 3.08 25.16 -19.20
N THR A 64 1.97 24.42 -19.27
CA THR A 64 0.76 24.69 -18.50
C THR A 64 0.78 24.00 -17.14
N TRP A 65 -0.11 24.40 -16.25
CA TRP A 65 -0.28 23.77 -14.94
C TRP A 65 -0.67 22.28 -15.02
N VAL A 66 -1.29 21.80 -16.11
CA VAL A 66 -1.53 20.36 -16.36
C VAL A 66 -0.22 19.56 -16.25
N TRP A 67 0.85 20.05 -16.87
CA TRP A 67 2.14 19.36 -16.88
C TRP A 67 2.78 19.34 -15.50
N ILE A 68 2.68 20.44 -14.75
CA ILE A 68 3.18 20.53 -13.38
C ILE A 68 2.44 19.55 -12.46
N TYR A 69 1.11 19.51 -12.56
CA TYR A 69 0.30 18.55 -11.81
C TYR A 69 0.65 17.10 -12.17
N SER A 70 0.76 16.81 -13.47
CA SER A 70 1.11 15.49 -13.98
C SER A 70 2.49 15.05 -13.48
N ALA A 71 3.48 15.93 -13.49
CA ALA A 71 4.80 15.69 -12.89
C ALA A 71 4.68 15.40 -11.38
N GLY A 72 3.83 16.16 -10.67
CA GLY A 72 3.51 15.94 -9.26
C GLY A 72 2.91 14.56 -8.98
N LEU A 73 2.07 14.02 -9.86
CA LEU A 73 1.51 12.67 -9.73
C LEU A 73 2.59 11.57 -9.74
N PHE A 74 3.67 11.74 -10.51
CA PHE A 74 4.79 10.80 -10.48
C PHE A 74 5.49 10.81 -9.13
N ILE A 75 5.80 12.02 -8.62
CA ILE A 75 6.43 12.20 -7.31
C ILE A 75 5.55 11.61 -6.20
N MET A 76 4.25 11.89 -6.24
CA MET A 76 3.28 11.31 -5.33
C MET A 76 3.31 9.78 -5.40
N THR A 77 3.26 9.19 -6.60
CA THR A 77 3.24 7.73 -6.78
C THR A 77 4.49 7.07 -6.19
N TRP A 78 5.67 7.63 -6.44
CA TRP A 78 6.91 7.14 -5.81
C TRP A 78 6.90 7.34 -4.30
N GLY A 79 6.37 8.46 -3.81
CA GLY A 79 6.19 8.71 -2.38
C GLY A 79 5.30 7.66 -1.73
N LEU A 80 4.14 7.36 -2.31
CA LEU A 80 3.23 6.31 -1.84
C LEU A 80 3.86 4.92 -1.92
N ALA A 81 4.61 4.62 -2.98
CA ALA A 81 5.33 3.35 -3.12
C ALA A 81 6.39 3.18 -2.03
N HIS A 82 7.20 4.21 -1.78
CA HIS A 82 8.22 4.16 -0.74
C HIS A 82 7.60 4.04 0.66
N LEU A 83 6.54 4.81 0.92
CA LEU A 83 5.78 4.75 2.17
C LEU A 83 5.16 3.35 2.36
N TYR A 84 4.59 2.78 1.30
CA TYR A 84 4.07 1.41 1.31
C TYR A 84 5.15 0.39 1.67
N VAL A 85 6.31 0.41 1.01
CA VAL A 85 7.40 -0.54 1.28
C VAL A 85 7.89 -0.42 2.73
N SER A 86 8.07 0.80 3.21
CA SER A 86 8.47 1.06 4.61
C SER A 86 7.47 0.44 5.59
N LYS A 87 6.16 0.59 5.32
CA LYS A 87 5.11 0.02 6.17
C LYS A 87 4.99 -1.51 6.01
N ALA A 88 5.17 -2.04 4.80
CA ALA A 88 5.14 -3.47 4.51
C ALA A 88 6.21 -4.23 5.30
N ASN A 89 7.42 -3.67 5.42
CA ASN A 89 8.49 -4.25 6.25
C ASN A 89 8.09 -4.41 7.73
N SER A 90 7.18 -3.56 8.26
CA SER A 90 6.62 -3.74 9.61
C SER A 90 5.69 -4.94 9.66
N TYR A 91 4.80 -5.06 8.68
CA TYR A 91 3.86 -6.17 8.60
C TYR A 91 4.55 -7.52 8.42
N ASP A 92 5.67 -7.56 7.67
CA ASP A 92 6.47 -8.79 7.52
C ASP A 92 7.08 -9.24 8.85
N LYS A 93 7.49 -8.31 9.72
CA LYS A 93 7.97 -8.64 11.08
C LYS A 93 6.84 -9.18 11.95
N GLU A 94 5.67 -8.55 11.90
CA GLU A 94 4.48 -8.99 12.63
C GLU A 94 4.00 -10.38 12.16
N ALA A 95 4.05 -10.65 10.85
CA ALA A 95 3.70 -11.96 10.30
C ALA A 95 4.64 -13.06 10.78
N LYS A 96 5.96 -12.79 10.85
CA LYS A 96 6.93 -13.74 11.43
C LYS A 96 6.62 -14.04 12.90
N ALA A 97 6.31 -13.01 13.69
CA ALA A 97 5.96 -13.21 15.10
C ALA A 97 4.69 -14.07 15.29
N ILE A 98 3.71 -13.99 14.38
CA ILE A 98 2.51 -14.84 14.40
C ILE A 98 2.86 -16.29 14.07
N ILE A 99 3.77 -16.52 13.12
CA ILE A 99 4.26 -17.87 12.81
C ILE A 99 4.99 -18.46 14.02
N ASP A 100 5.87 -17.68 14.68
CA ASP A 100 6.57 -18.09 15.90
C ASP A 100 5.60 -18.33 17.09
N GLU A 101 4.47 -17.62 17.15
CA GLU A 101 3.39 -17.85 18.11
C GLU A 101 2.68 -19.18 17.84
N TYR A 102 2.34 -19.45 16.58
CA TYR A 102 1.72 -20.71 16.16
C TYR A 102 2.61 -21.92 16.49
N GLU A 103 3.90 -21.87 16.12
CA GLU A 103 4.85 -22.97 16.39
C GLU A 103 5.05 -23.25 17.89
N ARG A 104 4.95 -22.22 18.74
CA ARG A 104 5.02 -22.39 20.22
C ARG A 104 3.74 -22.93 20.84
N GLY A 105 2.57 -22.71 20.22
CA GLY A 105 1.30 -23.26 20.70
C GLY A 105 1.02 -24.69 20.22
N VAL A 106 1.75 -25.15 19.19
CA VAL A 106 1.68 -26.52 18.67
C VAL A 106 2.63 -27.49 19.42
N ASN A 107 3.70 -26.98 20.04
CA ASN A 107 4.59 -27.75 20.92
C ASN A 107 4.07 -27.80 22.36
#